data_AF-A0A485CG92-F1
#
_entry.id   AF-A0A485CG92-F1
#
_cell.length_a   1.000
_cell.length_b   1.000
_cell.length_c   1.000
_cell.angle_alpha   90.00
_cell.angle_beta   90.00
_cell.angle_gamma   90.00
#
_symmetry.space_group_name_H-M   'P 1'
#
loop_
_entity.id
_entity.type
_entity.pdbx_description
1 polymer ?
#
loop_
_entity_poly.entity_id
_entity_poly.type
_entity_poly.pdbx_seq_one_letter_code
_entity_poly.pdbx_strand_id
1 'polypeptide(L)' 'MLATYTFVETVPPADDFCRLRVISGLTPRPLEAAKRALPRSCHGVYVENSGLIVGMGAHRWRRRA' A
#
# COMPACT_ATOMS: atom_id res chain seq x y z
N MET A 1 -7.19 25.82 4.08
CA MET A 1 -7.94 24.54 4.22
C MET A 1 -6.97 23.51 4.76
N LEU A 2 -7.27 22.90 5.90
CA LEU A 2 -6.47 21.79 6.43
C LEU A 2 -6.71 20.57 5.52
N ALA A 3 -5.64 19.92 5.04
CA ALA A 3 -5.78 18.69 4.28
C ALA A 3 -6.35 17.61 5.21
N THR A 4 -7.53 17.08 4.88
CA THR A 4 -8.14 15.97 5.61
C THR A 4 -7.47 14.68 5.13
N TYR A 5 -6.75 14.04 6.04
CA TYR A 5 -6.17 12.72 5.81
C TYR A 5 -7.09 11.65 6.41
N THR A 6 -7.47 10.67 5.61
CA THR A 6 -8.27 9.52 6.04
C THR A 6 -7.37 8.29 6.09
N PHE A 7 -7.35 7.62 7.23
CA PHE A 7 -6.67 6.34 7.39
C PHE A 7 -7.65 5.21 7.14
N VAL A 8 -7.27 4.27 6.26
CA VAL A 8 -8.08 3.10 5.94
C VAL A 8 -7.27 1.85 6.26
N GLU A 9 -7.75 1.06 7.23
CA GLU A 9 -7.10 -0.16 7.72
C GLU A 9 -7.35 -1.37 6.80
N THR A 10 -7.05 -1.19 5.52
CA THR A 10 -7.10 -2.26 4.52
C THR A 10 -5.88 -2.17 3.61
N VAL A 11 -5.59 -3.26 2.91
CA VAL A 11 -4.55 -3.28 1.88
C VAL A 11 -4.90 -2.31 0.75
N PRO A 12 -3.95 -1.48 0.30
CA PRO A 12 -4.17 -0.59 -0.82
C PRO A 12 -4.44 -1.38 -2.11
N PRO A 13 -5.11 -0.77 -3.10
CA PRO A 13 -5.16 -1.27 -4.46
C PRO A 13 -3.75 -1.57 -5.00
N ALA A 14 -3.62 -2.60 -5.85
CA ALA A 14 -2.32 -3.03 -6.35
C ALA A 14 -1.63 -1.95 -7.20
N ASP A 15 -2.40 -1.17 -7.95
CA ASP A 15 -1.90 -0.08 -8.79
C ASP A 15 -1.31 1.06 -7.94
N ASP A 16 -2.03 1.50 -6.91
CA ASP A 16 -1.52 2.50 -5.96
C ASP A 16 -0.33 1.97 -5.16
N PHE A 17 -0.34 0.68 -4.79
CA PHE A 17 0.81 0.06 -4.15
C PHE A 17 2.06 0.13 -5.03
N CYS A 18 1.94 -0.22 -6.31
CA CYS A 18 3.04 -0.14 -7.27
C CYS A 18 3.48 1.32 -7.49
N ARG A 19 2.54 2.24 -7.69
CA ARG A 19 2.80 3.68 -7.88
C ARG A 19 3.54 4.27 -6.69
N LEU A 20 3.03 4.05 -5.48
CA LEU A 20 3.61 4.56 -4.24
C LEU A 20 5.03 4.03 -4.01
N ARG A 21 5.32 2.77 -4.35
CA ARG A 21 6.71 2.25 -4.27
C ARG A 21 7.67 3.04 -5.15
N VAL A 22 7.27 3.35 -6.38
CA VAL A 22 8.14 4.06 -7.32
C VAL A 22 8.39 5.50 -6.84
N ILE A 23 7.34 6.25 -6.51
CA ILE A 23 7.49 7.65 -6.10
C ILE A 23 8.21 7.81 -4.75
N SER A 24 8.11 6.80 -3.87
CA SER A 24 8.81 6.78 -2.58
C SER A 24 10.23 6.21 -2.66
N GLY A 25 10.75 5.92 -3.86
CA GLY A 25 12.11 5.39 -4.04
C GLY A 25 12.30 3.95 -3.52
N LEU A 26 11.21 3.21 -3.31
CA LEU A 26 11.27 1.79 -2.93
C LEU A 26 11.48 0.93 -4.17
N THR A 27 12.06 -0.27 -3.99
CA THR A 27 12.24 -1.23 -5.09
C THR A 27 10.90 -1.47 -5.81
N PRO A 28 10.80 -1.21 -7.12
CA PRO A 28 9.57 -1.44 -7.88
C PRO A 28 9.12 -2.89 -7.76
N ARG A 29 7.80 -3.11 -7.74
CA ARG A 29 7.22 -4.45 -7.74
C ARG A 29 6.29 -4.60 -8.93
N PRO A 30 6.36 -5.71 -9.70
CA PRO A 30 5.42 -5.97 -10.77
C PRO A 30 3.99 -6.02 -10.24
N LEU A 31 3.03 -5.46 -11.00
CA LEU A 31 1.63 -5.40 -10.63
C LEU A 31 1.05 -6.79 -10.31
N GLU A 32 1.39 -7.78 -11.13
CA GLU A 32 0.95 -9.18 -10.92
C GLU A 32 1.52 -9.79 -9.63
N ALA A 33 2.73 -9.41 -9.23
CA ALA A 33 3.29 -9.82 -7.95
C ALA A 33 2.58 -9.12 -6.77
N ALA A 34 2.22 -7.84 -6.92
CA ALA A 34 1.46 -7.08 -5.93
C ALA A 34 0.05 -7.66 -5.73
N LYS A 35 -0.70 -7.91 -6.82
CA LYS A 35 -2.04 -8.54 -6.78
C LYS A 35 -2.02 -9.90 -6.07
N ARG A 36 -0.97 -10.70 -6.26
CA ARG A 36 -0.82 -11.98 -5.54
C ARG A 36 -0.39 -11.82 -4.08
N ALA A 37 0.43 -10.82 -3.77
CA ALA A 37 1.01 -10.65 -2.45
C ALA A 37 0.08 -9.92 -1.47
N LEU A 38 -0.64 -8.89 -1.93
CA LEU A 38 -1.46 -8.01 -1.09
C LEU A 38 -2.56 -8.75 -0.33
N PRO A 39 -3.37 -9.63 -0.94
CA PRO A 39 -4.39 -10.40 -0.22
C PRO A 39 -3.82 -11.35 0.85
N ARG A 40 -2.52 -11.63 0.79
CA ARG A 40 -1.80 -12.48 1.76
C ARG A 40 -1.07 -11.67 2.84
N SER A 41 -1.28 -10.36 2.87
CA SER A 41 -0.76 -9.50 3.93
C SER A 41 -1.59 -9.74 5.18
N CYS A 42 -0.96 -9.86 6.34
CA CYS A 42 -1.67 -10.00 7.60
C CYS A 42 -2.21 -8.65 8.10
N HIS A 43 -1.65 -7.55 7.61
CA HIS A 43 -2.10 -6.21 7.93
C HIS A 43 -1.79 -5.26 6.78
N GLY A 44 -2.70 -4.32 6.52
CA GLY A 44 -2.57 -3.30 5.49
C GLY A 44 -3.25 -2.03 5.98
N VAL A 45 -2.63 -0.89 5.68
CA VAL A 45 -3.18 0.45 5.90
C VAL A 45 -2.82 1.33 4.73
N TYR A 46 -3.70 2.24 4.36
CA TYR A 46 -3.35 3.33 3.44
C TYR A 46 -3.95 4.65 3.91
N VAL A 47 -3.33 5.73 3.45
CA VAL A 47 -3.75 7.10 3.74
C VAL A 47 -4.26 7.73 2.46
N GLU A 48 -5.51 8.17 2.50
CA GLU A 48 -6.15 8.92 1.42
C GLU A 48 -6.17 10.41 1.77
N ASN A 49 -5.87 11.26 0.78
CA ASN A 49 -6.07 12.69 0.83
C ASN A 49 -6.78 13.13 -0.45
N SER A 50 -7.96 13.73 -0.29
CA SER A 50 -8.73 14.30 -1.42
C SER A 50 -8.99 13.29 -2.56
N GLY A 51 -9.27 12.03 -2.23
CA GLY A 51 -9.49 10.94 -3.20
C GLY A 51 -8.23 10.33 -3.80
N LEU A 52 -7.04 10.74 -3.35
CA LEU A 52 -5.75 10.19 -3.76
C LEU A 52 -5.07 9.47 -2.61
N ILE A 53 -4.62 8.23 -2.86
CA ILE A 53 -3.80 7.51 -1.89
C ILE A 53 -2.40 8.12 -1.90
N VAL A 54 -1.98 8.64 -0.75
CA VAL A 54 -0.70 9.35 -0.57
C VAL A 54 0.29 8.58 0.31
N GLY A 55 -0.17 7.56 1.02
CA GLY A 55 0.67 6.74 1.89
C GLY A 55 0.14 5.33 2.03
N MET A 56 1.02 4.39 2.34
CA MET A 56 0.65 2.99 2.54
C MET A 56 1.61 2.26 3.48
N GLY A 57 1.08 1.24 4.15
CA GLY A 57 1.83 0.23 4.89
C GLY A 57 1.21 -1.13 4.65
N ALA A 58 2.00 -2.11 4.23
CA ALA A 58 1.53 -3.49 4.09
C ALA A 58 2.52 -4.40 4.80
N HIS A 59 2.07 -5.09 5.85
CA HIS A 59 2.88 -6.06 6.55
C HIS A 59 2.50 -7.47 6.12
N ARG A 60 3.53 -8.23 5.76
CA ARG A 60 3.42 -9.68 5.60
C ARG A 60 4.14 -10.31 6.78
N TRP A 61 3.42 -11.12 7.53
CA TRP A 61 4.04 -12.06 8.46
C TRP A 61 4.97 -12.99 7.65
N ARG A 62 6.27 -12.74 7.71
CA ARG A 62 7.24 -13.76 7.32
C ARG A 62 7.32 -14.71 8.50
N ARG A 63 6.79 -15.93 8.36
CA ARG A 63 7.40 -17.04 9.11
C ARG A 63 8.85 -17.09 8.61
N ARG A 64 9.77 -16.47 9.35
CA ARG A 64 11.15 -16.94 9.30
C ARG A 64 11.06 -18.36 9.84
N ALA A 65 11.14 -19.33 8.92
CA ALA A 65 11.54 -20.67 9.32
C ALA A 65 12.94 -20.59 9.93
#